data_AF-D6D2P6-F1
#
_entry.id   AF-D6D2P6-F1
#
_cell.length_a   1.000
_cell.length_b   1.000
_cell.length_c   1.000
_cell.angle_alpha   90.00
_cell.angle_beta   90.00
_cell.angle_gamma   90.00
#
_symmetry.space_group_name_H-M   'P 1'
#
loop_
_entity.id
_entity.type
_entity.pdbx_description
1 polymer ?
#
loop_
_entity_poly.entity_id
_entity_poly.type
_entity_poly.pdbx_seq_one_letter_code
_entity_poly.pdbx_strand_id
1 'polypeptide(L)'
;MDNVKKYTHSNFFTNRDNNTLIKEFEGILHHNPHICNLDAVVGFLRASGYFSLRPFLDNINKVRVLIGINVDKYIAQATRQGKIFFGAEEEVKEECLREIRRDIEHSHYSKEVENGMFQMVKDLIDGKLELRAHPSKKNTCQNIRTLSKRF
;
A
#
# COMPACT_ATOMS: atom_id res chain seq x y z
N MET A 1 37.20 19.30 -14.16
CA MET A 1 36.22 18.29 -14.62
C MET A 1 35.41 17.91 -13.39
N ASP A 2 34.25 18.52 -13.29
CA ASP A 2 33.56 18.75 -12.03
C ASP A 2 32.90 17.50 -11.48
N ASN A 3 33.15 17.29 -10.19
CA ASN A 3 32.60 16.23 -9.38
C ASN A 3 31.15 16.61 -9.05
N VAL A 4 30.20 16.16 -9.88
CA VAL A 4 28.76 16.39 -9.67
C VAL A 4 28.32 15.61 -8.44
N LYS A 5 28.37 16.24 -7.26
CA LYS A 5 27.67 15.78 -6.05
C LYS A 5 26.17 15.75 -6.36
N LYS A 6 25.65 14.56 -6.58
CA LYS A 6 24.21 14.30 -6.69
C LYS A 6 23.57 14.49 -5.31
N TYR A 7 23.07 15.69 -5.03
CA TYR A 7 22.29 15.96 -3.81
C TYR A 7 20.95 15.20 -3.90
N THR A 8 20.87 14.02 -3.30
CA THR A 8 19.59 13.39 -2.98
C THR A 8 19.00 14.09 -1.77
N HIS A 9 18.18 15.11 -2.01
CA HIS A 9 17.41 15.78 -0.96
C HIS A 9 16.29 14.83 -0.50
N SER A 10 16.50 14.13 0.62
CA SER A 10 15.50 13.28 1.24
C SER A 10 14.54 14.15 2.05
N ASN A 11 13.44 14.60 1.44
CA ASN A 11 12.43 15.36 2.16
C ASN A 11 11.54 14.39 2.94
N PHE A 12 11.60 14.46 4.28
CA PHE A 12 10.71 13.73 5.16
C PHE A 12 9.45 14.55 5.37
N PHE A 13 8.33 14.03 4.89
CA PHE A 13 7.04 14.68 5.03
C PHE A 13 6.36 14.23 6.32
N THR A 14 5.83 15.18 7.09
CA THR A 14 5.08 14.91 8.32
C THR A 14 3.77 15.68 8.29
N ASN A 15 2.75 15.17 8.95
CA ASN A 15 1.45 15.85 9.05
C ASN A 15 1.49 16.92 10.15
N ARG A 16 2.31 17.96 9.94
CA ARG A 16 2.46 19.10 10.86
C ARG A 16 2.07 20.38 10.14
N ASP A 17 1.42 21.28 10.86
CA ASP A 17 0.94 22.57 10.35
C ASP A 17 -0.04 22.41 9.18
N ASN A 18 0.00 23.34 8.21
CA ASN A 18 -0.85 23.36 7.02
C ASN A 18 -0.34 22.44 5.88
N ASN A 19 0.80 21.78 6.09
CA ASN A 19 1.46 20.90 5.15
C ASN A 19 1.16 19.43 5.48
N THR A 20 0.17 18.90 4.78
CA THR A 20 -0.26 17.51 4.95
C THR A 20 0.43 16.64 3.91
N LEU A 21 0.67 15.38 4.27
CA LEU A 21 1.21 14.37 3.34
C LEU A 21 0.39 14.27 2.05
N ILE A 22 -0.93 14.46 2.14
CA ILE A 22 -1.83 14.40 0.99
C ILE A 22 -1.62 15.57 0.03
N LYS A 23 -1.42 16.80 0.54
CA LYS A 23 -1.15 17.98 -0.30
C LYS A 23 0.17 17.88 -1.05
N GLU A 24 1.19 17.34 -0.40
CA GLU A 24 2.49 17.11 -1.04
C GLU A 24 2.39 16.02 -2.11
N PHE A 25 1.64 14.95 -1.83
CA PHE A 25 1.37 13.89 -2.80
C PHE A 25 0.63 14.42 -4.03
N GLU A 26 -0.42 15.23 -3.82
CA GLU A 26 -1.12 15.96 -4.88
C GLU A 26 -0.16 16.86 -5.66
N GLY A 27 0.68 17.64 -4.98
CA GLY A 27 1.67 18.50 -5.60
C GLY A 27 2.65 17.73 -6.49
N ILE A 28 3.11 16.56 -6.06
CA ILE A 28 4.00 15.70 -6.86
C ILE A 28 3.29 15.22 -8.13
N LEU A 29 2.05 14.73 -8.01
CA LEU A 29 1.30 14.22 -9.17
C LEU A 29 0.93 15.33 -10.15
N HIS A 30 0.50 16.50 -9.66
CA HIS A 30 0.15 17.64 -10.51
C HIS A 30 1.35 18.21 -11.28
N HIS A 31 2.52 18.32 -10.66
CA HIS A 31 3.70 18.88 -11.33
C HIS A 31 4.45 17.86 -12.21
N ASN A 32 4.09 16.57 -12.15
CA ASN A 32 4.75 15.51 -12.91
C ASN A 32 3.72 14.68 -13.69
N PRO A 33 3.10 15.24 -14.75
CA PRO A 33 2.05 14.57 -15.52
C PRO A 33 2.53 13.31 -16.27
N HIS A 34 3.84 13.08 -16.33
CA HIS A 34 4.43 11.88 -16.92
C HIS A 34 4.39 10.65 -16.00
N ILE A 35 3.99 10.81 -14.73
CA ILE A 35 3.82 9.68 -13.81
C ILE A 35 2.54 8.95 -14.20
N CYS A 36 2.68 7.79 -14.85
CA CYS A 36 1.54 6.98 -15.26
C CYS A 36 1.20 5.86 -14.27
N ASN A 37 2.14 5.52 -13.36
CA ASN A 37 2.02 4.38 -12.45
C ASN A 37 2.41 4.78 -11.03
N LEU A 38 1.71 4.22 -10.05
CA LEU A 38 2.00 4.37 -8.63
C LEU A 38 2.34 3.01 -8.02
N ASP A 39 3.55 2.87 -7.49
CA ASP A 39 3.97 1.69 -6.74
C ASP A 39 4.14 2.06 -5.27
N ALA A 40 3.39 1.38 -4.39
CA ALA A 40 3.42 1.62 -2.96
C ALA A 40 3.75 0.34 -2.20
N VAL A 41 4.55 0.48 -1.13
CA VAL A 41 4.85 -0.61 -0.21
C VAL A 41 4.40 -0.15 1.17
N VAL A 42 3.44 -0.88 1.74
CA VAL A 42 2.80 -0.52 3.00
C VAL A 42 2.86 -1.68 3.97
N GLY A 43 3.04 -1.39 5.26
CA GLY A 43 2.93 -2.40 6.32
C GLY A 43 1.49 -2.74 6.68
N PHE A 44 0.57 -1.81 6.42
CA PHE A 44 -0.86 -1.97 6.67
C PHE A 44 -1.61 -1.05 5.72
N LEU A 45 -2.74 -1.52 5.17
CA LEU A 45 -3.59 -0.75 4.27
C LEU A 45 -4.95 -0.52 4.94
N ARG A 46 -5.31 0.75 5.13
CA ARG A 46 -6.68 1.14 5.48
C ARG A 46 -7.44 1.54 4.22
N ALA A 47 -8.68 1.07 4.10
CA ALA A 47 -9.54 1.40 2.98
C ALA A 47 -9.81 2.91 2.94
N SER A 48 -10.06 3.51 4.11
CA SER A 48 -10.22 4.96 4.27
C SER A 48 -9.07 5.80 3.71
N GLY A 49 -7.83 5.32 3.80
CA GLY A 49 -6.67 6.00 3.24
C GLY A 49 -6.66 6.01 1.70
N TYR A 50 -7.15 4.92 1.09
CA TYR A 50 -7.27 4.83 -0.37
C TYR A 50 -8.34 5.77 -0.91
N PHE A 51 -9.48 5.90 -0.22
CA PHE A 51 -10.57 6.79 -0.65
C PHE A 51 -10.13 8.25 -0.74
N SER A 52 -9.33 8.70 0.24
CA SER A 52 -8.74 10.05 0.24
C SER A 52 -7.73 10.25 -0.89
N LEU A 53 -7.02 9.20 -1.30
CA LEU A 53 -6.03 9.27 -2.39
C LEU A 53 -6.68 9.18 -3.78
N ARG A 54 -7.80 8.48 -3.90
CA ARG A 54 -8.41 8.12 -5.18
C ARG A 54 -8.69 9.30 -6.13
N PRO A 55 -9.17 10.48 -5.68
CA PRO A 55 -9.39 11.64 -6.55
C PRO A 55 -8.11 12.11 -7.26
N PHE A 56 -6.96 11.94 -6.61
CA PHE A 56 -5.67 12.36 -7.17
C PHE A 56 -5.08 11.33 -8.15
N LEU A 57 -5.67 10.14 -8.23
CA LEU A 57 -5.18 9.02 -9.04
C LEU A 57 -5.91 8.91 -10.38
N ASP A 58 -6.74 9.89 -10.78
CA ASP A 58 -7.48 9.83 -12.04
C ASP A 58 -6.55 9.70 -13.25
N ASN A 59 -5.44 10.44 -13.26
CA ASN A 59 -4.43 10.39 -14.32
C ASN A 59 -3.45 9.21 -14.20
N ILE A 60 -3.57 8.38 -13.16
CA ILE A 60 -2.74 7.19 -12.97
C ILE A 60 -3.42 5.99 -13.63
N ASN A 61 -2.68 5.32 -14.52
CA ASN A 61 -3.15 4.13 -15.22
C ASN A 61 -3.16 2.92 -14.29
N LYS A 62 -2.14 2.78 -13.45
CA LYS A 62 -1.96 1.60 -12.61
C LYS A 62 -1.42 1.93 -11.23
N VAL A 63 -2.06 1.37 -10.21
CA VAL A 63 -1.70 1.50 -8.79
C VAL A 63 -1.41 0.11 -8.25
N ARG A 64 -0.16 -0.16 -7.86
CA ARG A 64 0.28 -1.44 -7.32
C ARG A 64 0.69 -1.26 -5.86
N VAL A 65 -0.01 -1.94 -4.96
CA VAL A 65 0.25 -1.86 -3.53
C VAL A 65 0.72 -3.21 -3.01
N LEU A 66 1.95 -3.24 -2.52
CA LEU A 66 2.51 -4.38 -1.78
C LEU A 66 2.23 -4.21 -0.29
N ILE A 67 1.42 -5.11 0.26
CA ILE A 67 1.03 -5.09 1.67
C ILE A 67 1.88 -6.12 2.41
N GLY A 68 2.68 -5.64 3.37
CA GLY A 68 3.46 -6.49 4.25
C GLY A 68 2.57 -7.06 5.34
N ILE A 69 2.23 -8.34 5.27
CA ILE A 69 1.44 -8.99 6.32
C ILE A 69 2.40 -9.65 7.31
N ASN A 70 2.19 -9.39 8.60
CA ASN A 70 2.97 -10.03 9.65
C ASN A 70 2.66 -11.54 9.64
N VAL A 71 3.64 -12.32 9.21
CA VAL A 71 3.54 -13.78 9.19
C VAL A 71 4.13 -14.46 10.41
N ASP A 72 4.66 -13.69 11.36
CA ASP A 72 5.21 -14.24 12.60
C ASP A 72 4.14 -15.04 13.36
N LYS A 73 2.86 -14.62 13.29
CA LYS A 73 1.73 -15.38 13.87
C LYS A 73 1.55 -16.77 13.23
N TYR A 74 1.67 -16.88 11.91
CA TYR A 74 1.54 -18.14 11.19
C TYR A 74 2.77 -19.02 11.36
N ILE A 75 3.97 -18.44 11.37
CA ILE A 75 5.21 -19.16 11.65
C ILE A 75 5.17 -19.73 13.07
N ALA A 76 4.76 -18.94 14.07
CA ALA A 76 4.63 -19.41 15.44
C ALA A 76 3.56 -20.51 15.58
N GLN A 77 2.48 -20.46 14.79
CA GLN A 77 1.45 -21.50 14.77
C GLN A 77 1.95 -22.78 14.09
N ALA A 78 2.63 -22.67 12.95
CA ALA A 78 3.21 -23.79 12.22
C ALA A 78 4.30 -24.49 13.06
N THR A 79 5.19 -23.73 13.71
CA THR A 79 6.20 -24.26 14.65
C THR A 79 5.55 -24.98 15.83
N ARG A 80 4.48 -24.43 16.40
CA ARG A 80 3.71 -25.11 17.47
C ARG A 80 3.04 -26.41 17.01
N GLN A 81 2.70 -26.51 15.73
CA GLN A 81 2.11 -27.70 15.13
C GLN A 81 3.15 -28.66 14.53
N GLY A 82 4.46 -28.39 14.68
CA GLY A 82 5.53 -29.20 14.11
C GLY A 82 5.60 -29.15 12.57
N LYS A 83 4.99 -28.15 11.94
CA LYS A 83 4.93 -27.98 10.48
C LYS A 83 5.91 -26.91 10.02
N ILE A 84 6.55 -27.15 8.87
CA ILE A 84 7.35 -26.13 8.19
C ILE A 84 6.40 -25.21 7.43
N PHE A 85 6.45 -23.90 7.70
CA PHE A 85 5.63 -22.90 7.01
C PHE A 85 6.15 -22.68 5.59
N PHE A 86 5.57 -23.38 4.63
CA PHE A 86 5.68 -23.05 3.20
C PHE A 86 4.65 -21.96 2.91
N GLY A 87 5.13 -20.72 2.77
CA GLY A 87 4.36 -19.48 2.57
C GLY A 87 2.91 -19.69 2.16
N ALA A 88 2.00 -19.51 3.12
CA ALA A 88 0.57 -19.68 2.89
C ALA A 88 -0.02 -18.46 2.18
N GLU A 89 0.23 -18.32 0.88
CA GLU A 89 -0.27 -17.18 0.09
C GLU A 89 -1.78 -17.03 0.17
N GLU A 90 -2.53 -18.14 0.17
CA GLU A 90 -4.00 -18.12 0.28
C GLU A 90 -4.46 -17.63 1.66
N GLU A 91 -3.87 -18.14 2.74
CA GLU A 91 -4.17 -17.71 4.11
C GLU A 91 -3.82 -16.22 4.33
N VAL A 92 -2.74 -15.76 3.71
CA VAL A 92 -2.30 -14.35 3.76
C VAL A 92 -3.27 -13.45 2.99
N LYS A 93 -3.78 -13.88 1.84
CA LYS A 93 -4.83 -13.15 1.09
C LYS A 93 -6.13 -13.07 1.90
N GLU A 94 -6.59 -14.20 2.44
CA GLU A 94 -7.81 -14.21 3.26
C GLU A 94 -7.70 -13.29 4.46
N GLU A 95 -6.56 -13.28 5.13
CA GLU A 95 -6.34 -12.40 6.27
C GLU A 95 -6.32 -10.93 5.84
N CYS A 96 -5.69 -10.61 4.70
CA CYS A 96 -5.75 -9.27 4.12
C CYS A 96 -7.21 -8.82 3.91
N LEU A 97 -8.04 -9.70 3.35
CA LEU A 97 -9.45 -9.42 3.11
C LEU A 97 -10.23 -9.26 4.41
N ARG A 98 -9.94 -10.08 5.44
CA ARG A 98 -10.55 -9.94 6.77
C ARG A 98 -10.19 -8.62 7.42
N GLU A 99 -8.95 -8.17 7.32
CA GLU A 99 -8.50 -6.90 7.89
C GLU A 99 -9.14 -5.71 7.16
N ILE A 100 -9.22 -5.74 5.83
CA ILE A 100 -9.92 -4.70 5.05
C ILE A 100 -11.41 -4.68 5.42
N ARG A 101 -12.05 -5.86 5.53
CA ARG A 101 -13.45 -5.96 5.94
C ARG A 101 -13.67 -5.40 7.34
N ARG A 102 -12.80 -5.72 8.30
CA ARG A 102 -12.85 -5.15 9.65
C ARG A 102 -12.66 -3.63 9.65
N ASP A 103 -11.72 -3.12 8.85
CA ASP A 103 -11.50 -1.67 8.72
C ASP A 103 -12.77 -0.96 8.22
N ILE A 104 -13.45 -1.55 7.24
CA ILE A 104 -14.73 -1.06 6.72
C ILE A 104 -15.83 -1.13 7.80
N GLU A 105 -16.00 -2.29 8.46
CA GLU A 105 -17.06 -2.51 9.47
C GLU A 105 -16.93 -1.57 10.68
N HIS A 106 -15.71 -1.18 11.05
CA HIS A 106 -15.45 -0.28 12.18
C HIS A 106 -15.28 1.18 11.77
N SER A 107 -15.32 1.49 10.46
CA SER A 107 -15.26 2.86 9.97
C SER A 107 -16.57 3.60 10.21
N HIS A 108 -16.51 4.91 10.45
CA HIS A 108 -17.70 5.72 10.57
C HIS A 108 -18.43 5.76 9.21
N TYR A 109 -19.71 5.40 9.21
CA TYR A 109 -20.53 5.45 7.99
C TYR A 109 -20.63 6.89 7.48
N SER A 110 -20.22 7.11 6.23
CA SER A 110 -20.43 8.36 5.52
C SER A 110 -20.65 8.06 4.04
N LYS A 111 -21.33 8.96 3.32
CA LYS A 111 -21.58 8.80 1.88
C LYS A 111 -20.28 8.76 1.08
N GLU A 112 -19.26 9.49 1.55
CA GLU A 112 -17.93 9.51 0.96
C GLU A 112 -17.21 8.16 1.13
N VAL A 113 -17.34 7.53 2.31
CA VAL A 113 -16.78 6.20 2.59
C VAL A 113 -17.44 5.14 1.71
N GLU A 114 -18.77 5.15 1.61
CA GLU A 114 -19.52 4.21 0.78
C GLU A 114 -19.15 4.34 -0.71
N ASN A 115 -19.12 5.57 -1.23
CA ASN A 115 -18.69 5.83 -2.60
C ASN A 115 -17.24 5.40 -2.83
N GLY A 116 -16.36 5.67 -1.87
CA GLY A 116 -14.97 5.23 -1.92
C GLY A 116 -14.82 3.71 -1.97
N MET A 117 -15.64 2.98 -1.22
CA MET A 117 -15.68 1.52 -1.27
C MET A 117 -16.07 1.00 -2.65
N PHE A 118 -17.17 1.51 -3.23
CA PHE A 118 -17.59 1.11 -4.56
C PHE A 118 -16.53 1.41 -5.63
N GLN A 119 -15.88 2.57 -5.53
CA GLN A 119 -14.79 2.94 -6.41
C GLN A 119 -13.59 2.00 -6.25
N MET A 120 -13.16 1.70 -5.03
CA MET A 120 -12.06 0.77 -4.79
C MET A 120 -12.35 -0.63 -5.35
N VAL A 121 -13.57 -1.15 -5.15
CA VAL A 121 -13.97 -2.43 -5.73
C VAL A 121 -13.95 -2.38 -7.26
N LYS A 122 -14.44 -1.29 -7.85
CA LYS A 122 -14.40 -1.09 -9.30
C LYS A 122 -12.96 -1.04 -9.81
N ASP A 123 -12.08 -0.29 -9.16
CA ASP A 123 -10.68 -0.18 -9.56
C ASP A 123 -9.94 -1.52 -9.45
N LEU A 124 -10.31 -2.37 -8.49
CA LEU A 124 -9.80 -3.75 -8.38
C LEU A 124 -10.27 -4.62 -9.56
N ILE A 125 -11.53 -4.49 -9.97
CA ILE A 125 -12.11 -5.25 -11.09
C ILE A 125 -11.53 -4.76 -12.43
N ASP A 126 -11.42 -3.45 -12.61
CA ASP A 126 -10.90 -2.81 -13.81
C ASP A 126 -9.38 -2.99 -13.96
N GLY A 127 -8.70 -3.53 -12.94
CA GLY A 127 -7.25 -3.76 -12.93
C GLY A 127 -6.40 -2.49 -12.73
N LYS A 128 -7.05 -1.36 -12.41
CA LYS A 128 -6.38 -0.11 -12.04
C LYS A 128 -5.68 -0.23 -10.69
N LEU A 129 -6.28 -0.95 -9.74
CA LEU A 129 -5.70 -1.25 -8.44
C LEU A 129 -5.28 -2.72 -8.36
N GLU A 130 -4.01 -2.98 -8.08
CA GLU A 130 -3.49 -4.31 -7.78
C GLU A 130 -2.97 -4.36 -6.35
N LEU A 131 -3.55 -5.26 -5.55
CA LEU A 131 -3.08 -5.53 -4.19
C LEU A 131 -2.35 -6.87 -4.17
N ARG A 132 -1.11 -6.87 -3.68
CA ARG A 132 -0.38 -8.11 -3.39
C ARG A 132 0.01 -8.12 -1.94
N ALA A 133 -0.40 -9.16 -1.22
CA ALA A 133 0.05 -9.40 0.13
C ALA A 133 1.30 -10.28 0.10
N HIS A 134 2.36 -9.87 0.80
CA HIS A 134 3.58 -10.66 0.89
C HIS A 134 3.90 -11.00 2.34
N PRO A 135 4.27 -12.27 2.63
CA PRO A 135 4.71 -12.68 3.95
C PRO A 135 5.97 -11.90 4.35
N SER A 136 5.86 -10.99 5.30
CA SER A 136 7.01 -10.21 5.77
C SER A 136 7.46 -10.69 7.16
N LYS A 137 8.74 -11.09 7.26
CA LYS A 137 9.45 -11.14 8.55
C LYS A 137 9.91 -9.73 8.90
N LYS A 138 9.95 -9.41 10.20
CA LYS A 138 10.29 -8.14 10.89
C LYS A 138 11.29 -7.12 10.30
N ASN A 139 11.94 -7.38 9.17
CA ASN A 139 12.90 -6.51 8.49
C ASN A 139 12.30 -6.00 7.16
N THR A 140 11.20 -5.24 7.25
CA THR A 140 10.41 -4.76 6.11
C THR A 140 11.25 -4.01 5.08
N CYS A 141 12.33 -3.34 5.48
CA CYS A 141 13.12 -2.45 4.61
C CYS A 141 14.14 -3.16 3.70
N GLN A 142 14.64 -4.36 4.05
CA GLN A 142 15.77 -4.97 3.31
C GLN A 142 15.33 -5.77 2.07
N ASN A 143 14.10 -6.29 2.05
CA ASN A 143 13.57 -7.12 0.96
C ASN A 143 12.84 -6.33 -0.15
N ILE A 144 12.66 -5.02 0.03
CA ILE A 144 11.83 -4.17 -0.86
C ILE A 144 12.42 -4.07 -2.27
N ARG A 145 13.76 -4.00 -2.39
CA ARG A 145 14.44 -3.84 -3.68
C ARG A 145 14.35 -5.09 -4.58
N THR A 146 14.14 -6.25 -3.97
CA THR A 146 13.95 -7.53 -4.69
C THR A 146 12.47 -7.74 -5.05
N LEU A 147 11.55 -7.25 -4.20
CA LEU A 147 10.11 -7.40 -4.40
C LEU A 147 9.56 -6.43 -5.45
N SER A 148 10.02 -5.17 -5.46
CA SER A 148 9.66 -4.20 -6.52
C SER A 148 10.13 -4.63 -7.92
N LYS A 149 11.19 -5.43 -8.04
CA LYS A 149 11.64 -5.99 -9.33
C LYS A 149 10.81 -7.18 -9.85
N ARG A 150 9.96 -7.76 -9.00
CA ARG A 150 8.99 -8.82 -9.37
C ARG A 150 7.58 -8.26 -9.64
N PHE A 151 7.42 -6.94 -9.56
CA PHE A 151 6.23 -6.21 -9.98
C PHE A 151 6.35 -5.70 -11.41
#